data_AF-A0A9P8SN79-F1
#
_entry.id   AF-A0A9P8SN79-F1
#
_cell.length_a   1.000
_cell.length_b   1.000
_cell.length_c   1.000
_cell.angle_alpha   90.00
_cell.angle_beta   90.00
_cell.angle_gamma   90.00
#
_symmetry.space_group_name_H-M   'P 1'
#
loop_
_entity.id
_entity.type
_entity.pdbx_description
1 polymer ?
#
loop_
_entity_poly.entity_id
_entity_poly.type
_entity_poly.pdbx_seq_one_letter_code
_entity_poly.pdbx_strand_id
1 'polypeptide(L)'
;MKDAKKRNPKFNYDKAAAAHTSIEVSRLKLCLADAKDEPDDPTDLKYINEFFTEQRLPTNVGWTPSPRVKTVQDVLKYAVEGQAASTKLQDANNGKVITTSK
;
A
#
# COMPACT_ATOMS: atom_id res chain seq x y z
N MET A 1 -14.60 -3.29 -0.43
CA MET A 1 -15.94 -3.04 -1.06
C MET A 1 -17.11 -3.72 -0.33
N LYS A 2 -17.00 -5.00 0.10
CA LYS A 2 -18.10 -5.71 0.80
C LYS A 2 -18.51 -5.09 2.14
N ASP A 3 -17.56 -4.59 2.93
CA ASP A 3 -17.85 -4.00 4.24
C ASP A 3 -18.52 -2.61 4.15
N ALA A 4 -18.03 -1.74 3.25
CA ALA A 4 -18.64 -0.42 3.00
C ALA A 4 -20.08 -0.51 2.49
N LYS A 5 -20.37 -1.44 1.57
CA LYS A 5 -21.74 -1.73 1.11
C LYS A 5 -22.65 -2.24 2.23
N LYS A 6 -22.10 -2.96 3.22
CA LYS A 6 -22.86 -3.52 4.34
C LYS A 6 -23.23 -2.46 5.39
N ARG A 7 -22.36 -1.47 5.61
CA ARG A 7 -22.53 -0.46 6.68
C ARG A 7 -23.08 0.88 6.20
N ASN A 8 -22.91 1.22 4.92
CA ASN A 8 -23.43 2.45 4.34
C ASN A 8 -24.40 2.12 3.18
N PRO A 9 -25.72 2.17 3.40
CA PRO A 9 -26.71 1.89 2.35
C PRO A 9 -26.69 2.90 1.20
N LYS A 10 -26.02 4.05 1.37
CA LYS A 10 -25.81 5.05 0.31
C LYS A 10 -24.47 4.88 -0.42
N PHE A 11 -23.70 3.84 -0.11
CA PHE A 11 -22.41 3.63 -0.75
C PHE A 11 -22.61 3.38 -2.25
N ASN A 12 -22.13 4.32 -3.06
CA ASN A 12 -22.02 4.16 -4.50
C ASN A 12 -20.55 3.95 -4.85
N TYR A 13 -20.27 2.94 -5.68
CA TYR A 13 -18.90 2.69 -6.12
C TYR A 13 -18.54 3.69 -7.22
N ASP A 14 -17.53 4.51 -6.96
CA ASP A 14 -16.96 5.44 -7.94
C ASP A 14 -15.59 4.92 -8.42
N LYS A 15 -15.45 4.80 -9.75
CA LYS A 15 -14.21 4.37 -10.39
C LYS A 15 -13.09 5.39 -10.19
N ALA A 16 -13.41 6.69 -10.17
CA ALA A 16 -12.42 7.73 -9.92
C ALA A 16 -11.91 7.65 -8.49
N ALA A 17 -12.81 7.55 -7.50
CA ALA A 17 -12.42 7.33 -6.10
C ALA A 17 -11.57 6.05 -5.90
N ALA A 18 -11.90 4.97 -6.61
CA ALA A 18 -11.09 3.75 -6.58
C ALA A 18 -9.69 3.95 -7.18
N ALA A 19 -9.58 4.68 -8.30
CA ALA A 19 -8.30 5.08 -8.89
C ALA A 19 -7.44 5.93 -7.95
N HIS A 20 -8.04 6.92 -7.31
CA HIS A 20 -7.37 7.74 -6.30
C HIS A 20 -6.86 6.89 -5.13
N THR A 21 -7.71 6.02 -4.59
CA THR A 21 -7.33 5.13 -3.48
C THR A 21 -6.15 4.24 -3.86
N SER A 22 -6.15 3.67 -5.07
CA SER A 22 -5.04 2.84 -5.54
C SER A 22 -3.73 3.62 -5.64
N ILE A 23 -3.77 4.87 -6.12
CA ILE A 23 -2.59 5.74 -6.16
C ILE A 23 -2.06 6.04 -4.77
N GLU A 24 -2.94 6.35 -3.80
CA GLU A 24 -2.55 6.62 -2.41
C GLU A 24 -1.89 5.41 -1.76
N VAL A 25 -2.45 4.22 -1.93
CA VAL A 25 -1.87 2.97 -1.45
C VAL A 25 -0.50 2.70 -2.10
N SER A 26 -0.35 2.96 -3.40
CA SER A 26 0.93 2.81 -4.09
C SER A 26 1.99 3.78 -3.58
N ARG A 27 1.61 5.04 -3.31
CA ARG A 27 2.52 6.03 -2.70
C ARG A 27 2.97 5.58 -1.31
N LEU A 28 2.03 5.09 -0.49
CA LEU A 28 2.35 4.56 0.83
C LEU A 28 3.35 3.39 0.74
N LYS A 29 3.08 2.41 -0.13
CA LYS A 29 3.98 1.27 -0.35
C LYS A 29 5.37 1.75 -0.79
N LEU A 30 5.44 2.63 -1.78
CA LEU A 30 6.71 3.13 -2.31
C LEU A 30 7.49 3.98 -1.31
N CYS A 31 6.80 4.68 -0.41
CA CYS A 31 7.42 5.51 0.61
C CYS A 31 7.93 4.68 1.80
N LEU A 32 7.16 3.68 2.23
CA LEU A 32 7.44 2.88 3.44
C LEU A 32 8.10 1.53 3.17
N ALA A 33 8.25 1.12 1.90
CA ALA A 33 9.04 -0.06 1.54
C ALA A 33 10.46 0.07 2.11
N ASP A 34 11.02 -1.07 2.52
CA ASP A 34 12.38 -1.12 3.05
C ASP A 34 13.35 -0.58 1.99
N ALA A 35 14.41 0.10 2.44
CA ALA A 35 15.34 0.82 1.58
C ALA A 35 16.22 -0.11 0.72
N LYS A 36 16.05 -1.43 0.83
CA LYS A 36 16.82 -2.46 0.12
C LYS A 36 16.37 -2.65 -1.32
N ASP A 37 16.28 -1.56 -2.08
CA ASP A 37 16.26 -1.44 -3.55
C ASP A 37 15.34 -2.35 -4.40
N GLU A 38 14.60 -3.30 -3.83
CA GLU A 38 13.80 -4.26 -4.57
C GLU A 38 12.36 -3.75 -4.73
N PRO A 39 11.81 -3.74 -5.95
CA PRO A 39 10.44 -3.33 -6.20
C PRO A 39 9.39 -4.24 -5.52
N ASP A 40 9.77 -5.46 -5.15
CA ASP A 40 8.87 -6.41 -4.48
C ASP A 40 9.07 -6.49 -2.98
N ASP A 41 9.89 -5.61 -2.39
CA ASP A 41 10.18 -5.69 -0.98
C ASP A 41 8.91 -5.40 -0.15
N PRO A 42 8.54 -6.32 0.76
CA PRO A 42 7.32 -6.18 1.54
C PRO A 42 7.46 -5.03 2.54
N THR A 43 6.44 -4.18 2.61
CA THR A 43 6.34 -3.13 3.62
C THR A 43 6.08 -3.77 4.99
N ASP A 44 6.93 -3.46 5.96
CA ASP A 44 6.77 -3.90 7.34
C ASP A 44 5.56 -3.19 7.98
N LEU A 45 4.67 -3.95 8.61
CA LEU A 45 3.44 -3.42 9.22
C LEU A 45 3.73 -2.41 10.32
N LYS A 46 4.85 -2.56 11.03
CA LYS A 46 5.31 -1.59 12.03
C LYS A 46 5.52 -0.19 11.44
N TYR A 47 5.96 -0.09 10.19
CA TYR A 47 6.17 1.21 9.51
C TYR A 47 4.83 1.85 9.15
N ILE A 48 3.89 1.04 8.65
CA ILE A 48 2.53 1.49 8.33
C ILE A 48 1.83 1.96 9.60
N ASN A 49 1.91 1.17 10.67
CA ASN A 49 1.28 1.50 11.94
C ASN A 49 1.81 2.83 12.48
N GLU A 50 3.13 2.97 12.61
CA GLU A 50 3.77 4.20 13.09
C GLU A 50 3.38 5.43 12.23
N PHE A 51 3.36 5.28 10.90
CA PHE A 51 2.97 6.35 9.99
C PHE A 51 1.54 6.82 10.21
N PHE A 52 0.59 5.90 10.43
CA PHE A 52 -0.81 6.28 10.62
C PHE A 52 -1.16 6.68 12.05
N THR A 53 -0.54 6.07 13.08
CA THR A 53 -0.85 6.38 14.48
C THR A 53 -0.15 7.64 14.95
N GLU A 54 1.15 7.76 14.66
CA GLU A 54 1.98 8.88 15.12
C GLU A 54 2.11 10.00 14.08
N GLN A 55 1.56 9.82 12.88
CA GLN A 55 1.65 10.78 11.76
C GLN A 55 3.08 11.24 11.46
N ARG A 56 4.06 10.34 11.65
CA ARG A 56 5.48 10.63 11.47
C ARG A 56 6.17 9.57 10.62
N LEU A 57 7.34 9.92 10.10
CA LEU A 57 8.19 8.94 9.42
C LEU A 57 8.70 7.90 10.44
N PRO A 58 8.68 6.58 10.13
CA PRO A 58 8.93 5.53 11.12
C PRO A 58 10.41 5.30 11.49
N THR A 59 11.20 6.37 11.58
CA THR A 59 12.65 6.30 11.81
C THR A 59 13.01 5.67 13.16
N ASN A 60 12.15 5.85 14.17
CA ASN A 60 12.27 5.25 15.50
C ASN A 60 12.15 3.72 15.51
N VAL A 61 11.49 3.13 14.52
CA VAL A 61 11.29 1.67 14.40
C VAL A 61 12.19 1.05 13.33
N GLY A 62 13.18 1.81 12.85
CA GLY A 62 14.23 1.36 11.94
C GLY A 62 13.94 1.57 10.45
N TRP A 63 12.90 2.34 10.10
CA TRP A 63 12.71 2.75 8.70
C TRP A 63 13.77 3.78 8.30
N THR A 64 14.31 3.62 7.10
CA THR A 64 15.20 4.60 6.46
C THR A 64 14.66 4.98 5.09
N PRO A 65 14.86 6.23 4.64
CA PRO A 65 14.44 6.64 3.32
C PRO A 65 15.22 5.85 2.25
N SER A 66 14.52 5.38 1.22
CA SER A 66 15.17 4.80 0.05
C SER A 66 16.05 5.86 -0.64
N PRO A 67 17.28 5.51 -1.08
CA PRO A 67 18.12 6.42 -1.84
C PRO A 67 17.57 6.71 -3.24
N ARG A 68 16.61 5.90 -3.72
CA ARG A 68 16.01 6.02 -5.04
C ARG A 68 14.78 6.92 -5.03
N VAL A 69 14.83 7.99 -5.81
CA VAL A 69 13.65 8.80 -6.14
C VAL A 69 12.69 7.95 -6.96
N LYS A 70 11.45 7.80 -6.48
CA LYS A 70 10.38 7.09 -7.19
C LYS A 70 9.67 8.05 -8.13
N THR A 71 9.41 7.58 -9.34
CA THR A 71 8.77 8.34 -10.42
C THR A 71 7.25 8.17 -10.39
N VAL A 72 6.54 9.01 -11.16
CA VAL A 72 5.10 8.84 -11.37
C VAL A 72 4.80 7.48 -12.02
N GLN A 73 5.66 7.03 -12.92
CA GLN A 73 5.54 5.73 -13.58
C GLN A 73 5.63 4.57 -12.58
N ASP A 74 6.50 4.68 -11.57
CA ASP A 74 6.57 3.68 -10.49
C ASP A 74 5.24 3.60 -9.73
N VAL A 75 4.67 4.76 -9.36
CA VAL A 75 3.37 4.83 -8.68
C VAL A 75 2.26 4.20 -9.53
N LEU A 76 2.20 4.55 -10.82
CA LEU A 76 1.18 4.03 -11.74
C LEU A 76 1.29 2.51 -11.92
N LYS A 77 2.50 1.96 -11.98
CA LYS A 77 2.73 0.52 -12.06
C LYS A 77 2.07 -0.22 -10.88
N TYR A 78 2.36 0.19 -9.65
CA TYR A 78 1.75 -0.44 -8.47
C TYR A 78 0.24 -0.18 -8.35
N ALA A 79 -0.23 0.98 -8.82
CA ALA A 79 -1.65 1.31 -8.75
C ALA A 79 -2.45 0.37 -9.67
N VAL A 80 -1.94 0.12 -10.88
CA VAL A 80 -2.54 -0.83 -11.83
C VAL A 80 -2.48 -2.26 -11.28
N GLU A 81 -1.33 -2.67 -10.72
CA GLU A 81 -1.19 -4.00 -10.09
C GLU A 81 -2.15 -4.20 -8.92
N GLY A 82 -2.36 -3.17 -8.09
CA GLY A 82 -3.29 -3.19 -6.96
C GLY A 82 -4.77 -3.17 -7.37
N GLN A 83 -5.08 -2.73 -8.61
CA GLN A 83 -6.43 -2.74 -9.17
C GLN A 83 -6.76 -4.00 -9.96
N ALA A 84 -5.76 -4.74 -10.42
CA ALA A 84 -5.97 -6.00 -11.10
C ALA A 84 -6.89 -6.90 -10.26
N ALA A 85 -7.99 -7.36 -10.86
CA ALA A 85 -8.99 -8.19 -10.18
C ALA A 85 -8.28 -9.36 -9.48
N SER A 86 -8.21 -9.28 -8.16
CA SER A 86 -7.32 -10.14 -7.39
C SER A 86 -7.86 -11.59 -7.33
N THR A 87 -7.14 -12.50 -7.98
CA THR A 87 -6.80 -13.80 -7.38
C THR A 87 -5.63 -13.68 -6.39
N LYS A 88 -5.00 -12.50 -6.29
CA LYS A 88 -3.82 -12.23 -5.44
C LYS A 88 -4.21 -11.70 -4.06
N LEU A 89 -4.20 -12.56 -3.04
CA LEU A 89 -4.48 -12.15 -1.66
C LEU A 89 -3.31 -11.31 -1.13
N GLN A 90 -3.59 -10.12 -0.62
CA GLN A 90 -2.65 -9.42 0.25
C GLN A 90 -2.80 -10.05 1.64
N ASP A 91 -1.75 -10.71 2.10
CA ASP A 91 -1.73 -11.41 3.39
C ASP A 91 -0.73 -10.75 4.34
N ALA A 92 -1.12 -10.67 5.61
CA ALA A 92 -0.26 -10.22 6.68
C ALA A 92 0.46 -11.44 7.25
N ASN A 93 1.67 -11.71 6.78
CA ASN A 93 2.47 -12.83 7.25
C ASN A 93 3.74 -12.34 7.95
N ASN A 94 3.96 -12.81 9.18
CA ASN A 94 5.15 -12.51 9.98
C ASN A 94 5.47 -10.99 10.11
N GLY A 95 4.44 -10.16 10.30
CA GLY A 95 4.60 -8.71 10.46
C GLY A 95 4.77 -7.92 9.15
N LYS A 96 4.67 -8.58 7.99
CA LYS A 96 4.86 -7.99 6.67
C LYS A 96 3.61 -8.10 5.81
N VAL A 97 3.39 -7.12 4.94
CA VAL A 97 2.37 -7.21 3.89
C VAL A 97 2.98 -7.89 2.67
N ILE A 98 2.50 -9.08 2.34
CA ILE A 98 2.96 -9.86 1.19
C ILE A 98 1.83 -9.94 0.17
N THR A 99 2.14 -9.73 -1.11
CA THR A 99 1.20 -10.01 -2.21
C THR A 99 1.42 -11.44 -2.68
N THR A 100 0.56 -12.38 -2.30
CA THR A 100 0.61 -13.76 -2.81
C THR A 100 -0.33 -13.93 -3.99
N SER A 101 0.08 -14.75 -4.98
CA SER A 101 -0.81 -15.16 -6.08
C SER A 101 -1.40 -16.53 -5.75
N LYS A 102 -2.71 -16.72 -5.91
CA LYS A 102 -3.29 -18.07 -5.99
C LYS A 102 -2.85 -18.76 -7.28
#